data_AF-A0A511FBC1-F1
#
_entry.id   AF-A0A511FBC1-F1
#
_cell.length_a   1.000
_cell.length_b   1.000
_cell.length_c   1.000
_cell.angle_alpha   90.00
_cell.angle_beta   90.00
_cell.angle_gamma   90.00
#
_symmetry.space_group_name_H-M   'P 1'
#
loop_
_entity.id
_entity.type
_entity.pdbx_description
1 polymer ?
#
loop_
_entity_poly.entity_id
_entity_poly.type
_entity_poly.pdbx_seq_one_letter_code
_entity_poly.pdbx_strand_id
1 'polypeptide(L)'
;MLGCLSRRFGNSAPKTKTLVNRLDRGVYEVSRRPQDTAPKDDRGPVVRTVETAQTFLTASEVDALVGDYLAGMSVKALAERYGIHRATVFSHLRRRNVPSRRPGLGIDEKAEAVRLARAGVSMRAIGRRMGADRKAVRAALVEAGLIVDEAR
;
A
#
# COMPACT_ATOMS: atom_id res chain seq x y z
N MET A 1 -30.16 12.58 -31.34
CA MET A 1 -29.82 12.25 -29.93
C MET A 1 -28.70 11.21 -29.94
N LEU A 2 -27.45 11.61 -29.72
CA LEU A 2 -26.31 10.70 -29.64
C LEU A 2 -26.26 10.07 -28.24
N GLY A 3 -26.69 8.81 -28.14
CA GLY A 3 -26.65 8.05 -26.89
C GLY A 3 -25.22 7.78 -26.47
N CYS A 4 -24.84 8.22 -25.27
CA CYS A 4 -23.54 7.99 -24.65
C CYS A 4 -23.31 6.49 -24.39
N LEU A 5 -22.67 5.80 -25.35
CA LEU A 5 -22.25 4.40 -25.26
C LEU A 5 -21.09 4.17 -24.27
N SER A 6 -20.46 5.21 -23.76
CA SER A 6 -19.24 5.12 -22.93
C SER A 6 -19.46 4.49 -21.54
N ARG A 7 -20.70 4.41 -21.04
CA ARG A 7 -20.96 3.91 -19.68
C ARG A 7 -21.08 2.38 -19.54
N ARG A 8 -21.33 1.62 -20.62
CA ARG A 8 -21.53 0.15 -20.54
C ARG A 8 -20.28 -0.68 -20.79
N PHE A 9 -19.28 -0.12 -21.48
CA PHE A 9 -18.01 -0.79 -21.79
C PHE A 9 -16.83 -0.25 -20.98
N GLY A 10 -17.07 0.70 -20.07
CA GLY A 10 -16.06 1.23 -19.16
C GLY A 10 -15.61 0.14 -18.21
N ASN A 11 -14.41 -0.39 -18.46
CA ASN A 11 -13.90 -1.54 -17.75
C ASN A 11 -13.65 -1.21 -16.26
N SER A 12 -14.66 -1.48 -15.44
CA SER A 12 -14.70 -1.16 -14.02
C SER A 12 -13.96 -2.18 -13.15
N ALA A 13 -13.50 -3.28 -13.75
CA ALA A 13 -12.78 -4.31 -13.02
C ALA A 13 -11.38 -3.82 -12.61
N PRO A 14 -10.98 -3.98 -11.32
CA PRO A 14 -9.64 -3.64 -10.85
C PRO A 14 -8.51 -4.25 -11.70
N LYS A 15 -8.75 -5.45 -12.26
CA LYS A 15 -7.79 -6.16 -13.11
C LYS A 15 -7.46 -5.38 -14.39
N THR A 16 -8.40 -4.65 -14.96
CA THR A 16 -8.18 -3.96 -16.23
C THR A 16 -7.48 -2.64 -16.05
N LYS A 17 -7.77 -1.93 -14.95
CA LYS A 17 -6.97 -0.75 -14.56
C LYS A 17 -5.49 -1.10 -14.44
N THR A 18 -5.18 -2.28 -13.89
CA THR A 18 -3.81 -2.77 -13.80
C THR A 18 -3.19 -3.03 -15.18
N LEU A 19 -3.93 -3.60 -16.13
CA LEU A 19 -3.45 -3.84 -17.49
C LEU A 19 -3.18 -2.53 -18.23
N VAL A 20 -4.09 -1.56 -18.13
CA VAL A 20 -3.94 -0.22 -18.72
C VAL A 20 -2.72 0.49 -18.14
N ASN A 21 -2.60 0.54 -16.81
CA ASN A 21 -1.43 1.15 -16.15
C ASN A 21 -0.11 0.48 -16.55
N ARG A 22 -0.10 -0.84 -16.79
CA ARG A 22 1.10 -1.55 -17.27
C ARG A 22 1.44 -1.19 -18.71
N LEU A 23 0.43 -1.06 -19.56
CA LEU A 23 0.60 -0.63 -20.94
C LEU A 23 1.15 0.80 -20.99
N ASP A 24 0.55 1.74 -20.24
CA ASP A 24 0.98 3.14 -20.18
C ASP A 24 2.41 3.29 -19.62
N ARG A 25 2.83 2.37 -18.75
CA ARG A 25 4.21 2.30 -18.22
C ARG A 25 5.20 1.58 -19.15
N GLY A 26 4.78 1.17 -20.34
CA GLY A 26 5.63 0.47 -21.30
C GLY A 26 6.05 -0.94 -20.87
N VAL A 27 5.37 -1.57 -19.89
CA VAL A 27 5.69 -2.94 -19.44
C VAL A 27 5.56 -3.95 -20.58
N TYR A 28 4.69 -3.66 -21.55
CA TYR A 28 4.47 -4.45 -22.76
C TYR A 28 5.20 -3.90 -23.99
N GLU A 29 6.01 -2.84 -23.85
CA GLU A 29 6.94 -2.47 -24.92
C GLU A 29 7.99 -3.58 -25.02
N VAL A 30 7.73 -4.51 -25.94
CA VAL A 30 8.69 -5.53 -26.33
C VAL A 30 9.89 -4.77 -26.85
N SER A 31 10.98 -4.75 -26.07
CA SER A 31 12.28 -4.36 -26.58
C SER A 31 12.48 -5.17 -27.86
N ARG A 32 12.72 -4.51 -29.00
CA ARG A 32 13.25 -5.18 -30.21
C ARG A 32 14.66 -5.66 -29.89
N ARG A 33 14.78 -6.57 -28.93
CA ARG A 33 16.02 -7.28 -28.61
C ARG A 33 16.19 -8.27 -29.76
N PRO A 34 17.37 -8.35 -30.39
CA PRO A 34 17.69 -9.50 -31.23
C PRO A 34 17.32 -10.76 -30.45
N GLN A 35 16.75 -11.78 -31.11
CA GLN A 35 16.38 -13.04 -30.47
C GLN A 35 17.64 -13.74 -29.95
N ASP A 36 18.13 -13.28 -28.80
CA ASP A 36 19.27 -13.82 -28.11
C ASP A 36 18.73 -15.00 -27.30
N THR A 37 19.00 -16.20 -27.80
CA THR A 37 18.56 -17.45 -27.21
C THR A 37 19.05 -17.51 -25.77
N ALA A 38 18.13 -17.67 -24.81
CA ALA A 38 18.46 -17.78 -23.39
C ALA A 38 19.64 -18.75 -23.18
N PRO A 39 20.61 -18.44 -22.29
CA PRO A 39 21.74 -19.32 -21.99
C PRO A 39 21.26 -20.75 -21.71
N LYS A 40 21.80 -21.73 -22.45
CA LYS A 40 21.48 -23.15 -22.30
C LYS A 40 22.64 -23.86 -21.61
N ASP A 41 22.33 -24.70 -20.65
CA ASP A 41 23.24 -25.71 -20.13
C ASP A 41 22.88 -27.08 -20.74
N ASP A 42 23.61 -28.13 -20.37
CA ASP A 42 23.41 -29.49 -20.87
C ASP A 42 22.02 -30.07 -20.50
N ARG A 43 21.25 -29.39 -19.65
CA ARG A 43 19.89 -29.75 -19.21
C ARG A 43 18.82 -28.89 -19.90
N GLY A 44 19.21 -27.96 -20.77
CA GLY A 44 18.30 -27.09 -21.52
C GLY A 44 18.41 -25.60 -21.13
N PRO A 45 17.37 -24.79 -21.42
CA PRO A 45 17.39 -23.36 -21.09
C PRO A 45 17.50 -23.14 -19.58
N VAL A 46 18.53 -22.42 -19.14
CA VAL A 46 18.80 -22.13 -17.72
C VAL A 46 17.75 -21.17 -17.13
N VAL A 47 17.08 -20.39 -17.97
CA VAL A 47 16.06 -19.41 -17.55
C VAL A 47 14.74 -19.71 -18.24
N ARG A 48 13.70 -19.98 -17.46
CA ARG A 48 12.32 -20.08 -17.96
C ARG A 48 11.79 -18.70 -18.31
N THR A 49 11.02 -18.59 -19.39
CA THR A 49 10.25 -17.39 -19.70
C THR A 49 9.27 -17.10 -18.58
N VAL A 50 9.41 -15.96 -17.91
CA VAL A 50 8.46 -15.52 -16.89
C VAL A 50 7.18 -15.11 -17.60
N GLU A 51 6.15 -15.97 -17.57
CA GLU A 51 4.90 -15.76 -18.30
C GLU A 51 4.08 -14.57 -17.76
N THR A 52 4.32 -14.15 -16.51
CA THR A 52 3.60 -13.02 -15.89
C THR A 52 4.52 -11.83 -15.68
N ALA A 53 4.24 -10.73 -16.38
CA ALA A 53 4.92 -9.45 -16.18
C ALA A 53 4.76 -8.97 -14.72
N GLN A 54 5.87 -8.90 -13.98
CA GLN A 54 5.92 -8.35 -12.64
C GLN A 54 6.01 -6.82 -12.71
N THR A 55 5.20 -6.12 -11.90
CA THR A 55 5.26 -4.66 -11.79
C THR A 55 6.46 -4.30 -10.89
N PHE A 56 7.59 -3.92 -11.49
CA PHE A 56 8.71 -3.32 -10.75
C PHE A 56 8.59 -1.79 -10.78
N LEU A 57 8.87 -1.15 -9.64
CA LEU A 57 9.09 0.29 -9.61
C LEU A 57 10.57 0.55 -9.87
N THR A 58 10.85 1.53 -10.73
CA THR A 58 12.20 2.08 -10.90
C THR A 58 12.63 2.80 -9.62
N ALA A 59 13.93 3.04 -9.45
CA ALA A 59 14.45 3.72 -8.26
C ALA A 59 13.82 5.12 -8.08
N SER A 60 13.63 5.87 -9.17
CA SER A 60 12.98 7.18 -9.14
C SER A 60 11.49 7.10 -8.77
N GLU A 61 10.77 6.09 -9.25
CA GLU A 61 9.38 5.86 -8.86
C GLU A 61 9.25 5.50 -7.37
N VAL A 62 10.22 4.76 -6.82
CA VAL A 62 10.26 4.48 -5.37
C VAL A 62 10.50 5.77 -4.57
N ASP A 63 11.36 6.67 -5.06
CA ASP A 63 11.61 7.95 -4.39
C ASP A 63 10.40 8.88 -4.45
N ALA A 64 9.71 8.91 -5.59
CA ALA A 64 8.42 9.61 -5.71
C ALA A 64 7.37 9.04 -4.75
N LEU A 65 7.30 7.71 -4.62
CA LEU A 65 6.39 7.04 -3.68
C LEU A 65 6.67 7.43 -2.24
N VAL A 66 7.96 7.53 -1.86
CA VAL A 66 8.36 8.01 -0.54
C VAL A 66 7.97 9.48 -0.35
N GLY A 67 8.20 10.33 -1.35
CA GLY A 67 7.81 11.74 -1.32
C GLY A 67 6.30 11.92 -1.12
N ASP A 68 5.48 11.22 -1.91
CA ASP A 68 4.02 11.23 -1.79
C ASP A 68 3.56 10.73 -0.41
N TYR A 69 4.20 9.67 0.09
CA TYR A 69 3.94 9.18 1.44
C TYR A 69 4.22 10.27 2.46
N LEU A 70 5.40 10.88 2.41
CA LEU A 70 5.83 11.97 3.29
C LEU A 70 4.89 13.18 3.21
N ALA A 71 4.34 13.47 2.04
CA ALA A 71 3.39 14.55 1.81
C ALA A 71 1.98 14.31 2.39
N GLY A 72 1.66 13.13 2.93
CA GLY A 72 0.32 12.87 3.48
C GLY A 72 -0.44 11.72 2.82
N MET A 73 0.04 11.22 1.68
CA MET A 73 -0.75 10.27 0.90
C MET A 73 -0.91 8.93 1.65
N SER A 74 -2.15 8.44 1.72
CA SER A 74 -2.44 7.16 2.36
C SER A 74 -1.80 5.99 1.59
N VAL A 75 -1.44 4.91 2.29
CA VAL A 75 -0.91 3.69 1.67
C VAL A 75 -1.86 3.09 0.63
N LYS A 76 -3.18 3.26 0.82
CA LYS A 76 -4.19 2.83 -0.16
C LYS A 76 -4.06 3.63 -1.46
N ALA A 77 -3.99 4.96 -1.36
CA ALA A 77 -3.83 5.84 -2.52
C ALA A 77 -2.49 5.60 -3.24
N LEU A 78 -1.41 5.35 -2.50
CA LEU A 78 -0.11 4.95 -3.07
C LEU A 78 -0.20 3.62 -3.84
N ALA A 79 -0.84 2.60 -3.26
CA ALA A 79 -1.01 1.32 -3.92
C ALA A 79 -1.77 1.44 -5.25
N GLU A 80 -2.83 2.26 -5.27
CA GLU A 80 -3.62 2.55 -6.47
C GLU A 80 -2.82 3.35 -7.50
N ARG A 81 -2.16 4.44 -7.08
CA ARG A 81 -1.38 5.33 -7.96
C ARG A 81 -0.23 4.61 -8.65
N TYR A 82 0.52 3.81 -7.90
CA TYR A 82 1.70 3.11 -8.41
C TYR A 82 1.41 1.71 -8.97
N GLY A 83 0.16 1.24 -8.87
CA GLY A 83 -0.26 -0.07 -9.37
C GLY A 83 0.44 -1.25 -8.67
N ILE A 84 0.75 -1.08 -7.39
CA ILE A 84 1.46 -2.08 -6.57
C ILE A 84 0.62 -2.52 -5.36
N HIS A 85 0.94 -3.68 -4.81
CA HIS A 85 0.25 -4.14 -3.61
C HIS A 85 0.66 -3.30 -2.38
N ARG A 86 -0.28 -3.06 -1.46
CA ARG A 86 -0.04 -2.37 -0.18
C ARG A 86 1.16 -2.92 0.62
N ALA A 87 1.39 -4.23 0.58
CA ALA A 87 2.56 -4.84 1.24
C ALA A 87 3.89 -4.44 0.56
N THR A 88 3.87 -4.23 -0.74
CA THR A 88 5.01 -3.72 -1.52
C THR A 88 5.30 -2.26 -1.16
N VAL A 89 4.26 -1.43 -0.97
CA VAL A 89 4.44 -0.06 -0.44
C VAL A 89 5.18 -0.08 0.89
N PHE A 90 4.73 -0.87 1.86
CA PHE A 90 5.43 -1.00 3.16
C PHE A 90 6.85 -1.53 3.02
N SER A 91 7.09 -2.44 2.08
CA SER A 91 8.43 -2.98 1.81
C SER A 91 9.37 -1.88 1.29
N HIS A 92 8.90 -1.02 0.38
CA HIS A 92 9.67 0.12 -0.11
C HIS A 92 9.96 1.14 1.00
N LEU A 93 8.95 1.50 1.79
CA LEU A 93 9.12 2.43 2.92
C LEU A 93 10.13 1.90 3.94
N ARG A 94 10.04 0.61 4.30
CA ARG A 94 10.97 -0.04 5.24
C ARG A 94 12.40 -0.03 4.71
N ARG A 95 12.62 -0.35 3.43
CA ARG A 95 13.95 -0.36 2.81
C ARG A 95 14.59 1.04 2.77
N ARG A 96 13.79 2.10 2.76
CA ARG A 96 14.24 3.50 2.80
C ARG A 96 14.26 4.08 4.23
N ASN A 97 14.11 3.25 5.26
CA ASN A 97 14.03 3.66 6.66
C ASN A 97 12.94 4.71 6.96
N VAL A 98 11.88 4.75 6.15
CA VAL A 98 10.76 5.66 6.37
C VAL A 98 9.85 5.04 7.44
N PRO A 99 9.63 5.72 8.57
CA PRO A 99 8.80 5.19 9.63
C PRO A 99 7.36 5.03 9.12
N SER A 100 6.76 3.88 9.43
CA SER A 100 5.36 3.68 9.15
C SER A 100 4.54 4.61 10.04
N ARG A 101 3.82 5.54 9.42
CA ARG A 101 2.58 6.14 9.92
C ARG A 101 1.56 5.02 10.13
N ARG A 102 1.79 4.19 11.14
CA ARG A 102 0.73 3.31 11.61
C ARG A 102 -0.47 4.22 11.91
N PRO A 103 -1.71 3.80 11.62
CA PRO A 103 -2.88 4.44 12.19
C PRO A 103 -2.87 4.15 13.70
N GLY A 104 -2.03 4.88 14.41
CA GLY A 104 -1.99 5.02 15.83
C GLY A 104 -2.32 6.48 16.13
N LEU A 105 -2.88 6.71 17.30
CA LEU A 105 -3.11 8.06 17.79
C LEU A 105 -1.76 8.81 17.82
N GLY A 106 -1.74 10.06 17.34
CA GLY A 106 -0.61 10.98 17.53
C GLY A 106 -0.33 11.22 19.02
N ILE A 107 0.78 11.89 19.37
CA ILE A 107 1.17 12.09 20.78
C ILE A 107 0.05 12.76 21.59
N ASP A 108 -0.52 13.84 21.05
CA ASP A 108 -1.62 14.58 21.70
C ASP A 108 -2.91 13.75 21.77
N GLU A 109 -3.19 12.99 20.71
CA GLU A 109 -4.34 12.10 20.66
C GLU A 109 -4.20 10.93 21.65
N LYS A 110 -2.99 10.38 21.84
CA LYS A 110 -2.73 9.37 22.87
C LYS A 110 -2.99 9.94 24.25
N ALA A 111 -2.50 11.15 24.53
CA ALA A 111 -2.73 11.82 25.81
C ALA A 111 -4.24 12.03 26.07
N GLU A 112 -4.99 12.43 25.04
CA GLU A 112 -6.44 12.58 25.12
C GLU A 112 -7.17 11.24 25.31
N ALA A 113 -6.77 10.19 24.59
CA ALA A 113 -7.32 8.85 24.77
C ALA A 113 -7.05 8.30 26.19
N VAL A 114 -5.86 8.54 26.74
CA VAL A 114 -5.48 8.21 28.12
C VAL A 114 -6.36 8.99 29.11
N ARG A 115 -6.56 10.29 28.89
CA ARG A 115 -7.43 11.13 29.72
C ARG A 115 -8.87 10.63 29.73
N LEU A 116 -9.43 10.32 28.56
CA LEU A 116 -10.79 9.79 28.43
C LEU A 116 -10.93 8.40 29.05
N ALA A 117 -9.94 7.53 28.90
CA ALA A 117 -9.94 6.22 29.53
C ALA A 117 -9.89 6.32 31.06
N ARG A 118 -9.06 7.21 31.62
CA ARG A 118 -9.04 7.51 33.06
C ARG A 118 -10.37 8.09 33.56
N ALA A 119 -11.09 8.80 32.70
CA ALA A 119 -12.44 9.29 32.97
C ALA A 119 -13.54 8.19 32.81
N GLY A 120 -13.16 6.93 32.62
CA GLY A 120 -14.10 5.80 32.52
C GLY A 120 -14.80 5.66 31.16
N VAL A 121 -14.37 6.42 30.13
CA VAL A 121 -14.96 6.31 28.79
C VAL A 121 -14.47 5.02 28.13
N SER A 122 -15.40 4.19 27.64
CA SER A 122 -15.03 2.94 26.96
C SER A 122 -14.17 3.18 25.71
N MET A 123 -13.24 2.26 25.42
CA MET A 123 -12.37 2.33 24.22
C MET A 123 -13.15 2.54 22.91
N ARG A 124 -14.34 1.94 22.80
CA ARG A 124 -15.20 2.06 21.62
C ARG A 124 -15.86 3.43 21.50
N ALA A 125 -16.14 4.09 22.63
CA ALA A 125 -16.61 5.47 22.63
C ALA A 125 -15.47 6.46 22.35
N ILE A 126 -14.26 6.21 22.88
CA ILE A 126 -13.05 6.98 22.58
C ILE A 126 -12.75 6.93 21.07
N GLY A 127 -12.69 5.74 20.49
CA GLY A 127 -12.45 5.59 19.04
C GLY A 127 -13.48 6.30 18.18
N ARG A 128 -14.77 6.25 18.55
CA ARG A 128 -15.81 7.03 17.87
C ARG A 128 -15.62 8.54 18.00
N ARG A 129 -15.29 9.03 19.19
CA ARG A 129 -15.08 10.46 19.45
C ARG A 129 -13.87 11.02 18.71
N MET A 130 -12.83 10.20 18.52
CA MET A 130 -11.56 10.61 17.92
C MET A 130 -11.42 10.21 16.44
N GLY A 131 -12.40 9.51 15.86
CA GLY A 131 -12.29 8.96 14.51
C GLY A 131 -11.21 7.87 14.37
N ALA A 132 -10.85 7.20 15.46
CA ALA A 132 -9.77 6.22 15.53
C ALA A 132 -10.28 4.78 15.66
N ASP A 133 -9.53 3.83 15.09
CA ASP A 133 -9.83 2.41 15.26
C ASP A 133 -9.65 1.98 16.73
N ARG A 134 -10.50 1.07 17.21
CA ARG A 134 -10.43 0.50 18.56
C ARG A 134 -9.06 -0.12 18.85
N LYS A 135 -8.40 -0.71 17.84
CA LYS A 135 -7.05 -1.26 18.00
C LYS A 135 -6.00 -0.18 18.25
N ALA A 136 -6.15 0.99 17.61
CA ALA A 136 -5.27 2.15 17.84
C ALA A 136 -5.45 2.69 19.26
N VAL A 137 -6.69 2.79 19.73
CA VAL A 137 -7.00 3.18 21.13
C VAL A 137 -6.41 2.16 22.12
N ARG A 138 -6.61 0.85 21.90
CA ARG A 138 -6.03 -0.18 22.77
C ARG A 138 -4.51 -0.09 22.83
N ALA A 139 -3.84 0.07 21.68
CA ALA A 139 -2.39 0.18 21.63
C ALA A 139 -1.88 1.39 22.45
N ALA A 140 -2.55 2.55 22.35
CA ALA A 140 -2.21 3.72 23.14
C ALA A 140 -2.39 3.50 24.65
N LEU A 141 -3.44 2.77 25.07
CA LEU A 141 -3.69 2.50 26.48
C LEU A 141 -2.74 1.44 27.07
N VAL A 142 -2.33 0.46 26.27
CA VAL A 142 -1.30 -0.52 26.65
C VAL A 142 0.05 0.17 26.82
N GLU A 143 0.43 1.05 25.88
CA GLU A 143 1.65 1.85 25.95
C GLU A 143 1.67 2.77 27.18
N ALA A 144 0.50 3.29 27.58
CA ALA A 144 0.34 4.10 28.79
C ALA A 144 0.20 3.28 30.10
N GLY A 145 0.27 1.94 30.02
CA GLY A 145 0.15 1.05 31.17
C GLY A 145 -1.23 0.98 31.82
N LEU A 146 -2.28 1.48 31.14
CA LEU A 146 -3.66 1.47 31.66
C LEU A 146 -4.37 0.13 31.43
N ILE A 147 -3.89 -0.67 30.49
CA ILE A 147 -4.44 -1.98 30.17
C ILE A 147 -3.27 -2.95 29.98
N VAL A 148 -3.35 -4.13 30.56
CA VAL A 148 -2.36 -5.20 30.35
C VAL A 148 -2.61 -5.83 28.98
N ASP A 149 -1.55 -6.10 28.22
CA ASP A 149 -1.68 -6.74 26.91
C ASP A 149 -2.04 -8.23 27.06
N GLU A 150 -3.30 -8.52 27.36
CA GLU A 150 -3.83 -9.86 27.24
C GLU A 150 -4.07 -10.14 25.76
N ALA A 151 -3.01 -10.61 25.09
CA ALA A 151 -3.10 -11.26 23.79
C ALA A 151 -3.52 -12.73 24.02
N ARG A 152 -4.76 -13.06 23.68
CA ARG A 152 -5.17 -14.43 23.36
C ARG A 152 -6.01 -14.41 22.09
#